data_AF-A0A940VJC4-F1
#
_entry.id   AF-A0A940VJC4-F1
#
_cell.length_a   1.000
_cell.length_b   1.000
_cell.length_c   1.000
_cell.angle_alpha   90.00
_cell.angle_beta   90.00
_cell.angle_gamma   90.00
#
_symmetry.space_group_name_H-M   'P 1'
#
loop_
_entity.id
_entity.type
_entity.pdbx_description
1 polymer ?
#
loop_
_entity_poly.entity_id
_entity_poly.type
_entity_poly.pdbx_seq_one_letter_code
_entity_poly.pdbx_strand_id
1 'polypeptide(L)'
;MTREQLAQSIKRDCALIESLFTRKNQSYGANDDAFYNFTKGAELLFDEATYDTKFRTLMAYLTKHIVTLAKSDAILNDPEFEERCLDVAVYMLIARAMKKEIIKIESEEPKHE
;
A
#
# COMPACT_ATOMS: atom_id res chain seq x y z
N MET A 1 17.63 -10.74 20.34
CA MET A 1 16.77 -11.52 19.43
C MET A 1 17.64 -12.45 18.60
N THR A 2 17.34 -13.74 18.54
CA THR A 2 18.00 -14.71 17.63
C THR A 2 17.38 -14.67 16.24
N ARG A 3 18.00 -15.33 15.25
CA ARG A 3 17.45 -15.42 13.88
C ARG A 3 16.08 -16.09 13.85
N GLU A 4 15.90 -17.13 14.65
CA GLU A 4 14.64 -17.87 14.78
C GLU A 4 13.57 -16.99 15.41
N GLN A 5 13.92 -16.23 16.45
CA GLN A 5 13.01 -15.28 17.09
C GLN A 5 12.58 -14.18 16.11
N LEU A 6 13.49 -13.65 15.30
CA LEU A 6 13.18 -12.67 14.25
C LEU A 6 12.24 -13.27 13.20
N ALA A 7 12.53 -14.47 12.71
CA ALA A 7 11.70 -15.14 11.72
C ALA A 7 10.27 -15.41 12.25
N GLN A 8 10.15 -15.77 13.53
CA GLN A 8 8.84 -15.91 14.18
C GLN A 8 8.12 -14.57 14.32
N SER A 9 8.84 -13.48 14.63
CA SER A 9 8.27 -12.13 14.69
C SER A 9 7.69 -11.73 13.33
N ILE A 10 8.49 -11.84 12.26
CA ILE A 10 8.06 -11.48 10.89
C ILE A 10 6.83 -12.29 10.46
N LYS A 11 6.77 -13.58 10.82
CA LYS A 11 5.58 -14.40 10.53
C LYS A 11 4.31 -13.89 11.21
N ARG A 12 4.42 -13.36 12.44
CA ARG A 12 3.28 -12.71 13.12
C ARG A 12 2.91 -11.41 12.41
N ASP A 13 3.91 -10.63 12.00
CA ASP A 13 3.70 -9.38 11.26
C ASP A 13 2.95 -9.63 9.95
N CYS A 14 3.19 -10.74 9.25
CA CYS A 14 2.41 -11.10 8.06
C CYS A 14 0.89 -11.18 8.33
N ALA A 15 0.47 -11.75 9.46
CA ALA A 15 -0.95 -11.82 9.84
C ALA A 15 -1.51 -10.43 10.21
N LEU A 16 -0.68 -9.58 10.82
CA LEU A 16 -1.04 -8.19 11.10
C LEU A 16 -1.20 -7.38 9.82
N ILE A 17 -0.30 -7.57 8.84
CA ILE A 17 -0.38 -6.94 7.50
C ILE A 17 -1.69 -7.32 6.81
N GLU A 18 -2.07 -8.60 6.83
CA GLU A 18 -3.34 -9.07 6.25
C GLU A 18 -4.55 -8.41 6.91
N SER A 19 -4.54 -8.37 8.25
CA SER A 19 -5.61 -7.74 9.04
C SER A 19 -5.70 -6.23 8.76
N LEU A 20 -4.55 -5.56 8.69
CA LEU A 20 -4.45 -4.12 8.42
C LEU A 20 -4.89 -3.79 6.99
N PHE A 21 -4.48 -4.59 6.01
CA PHE A 21 -4.93 -4.46 4.63
C PHE A 21 -6.45 -4.60 4.54
N THR A 22 -7.02 -5.63 5.17
CA THR A 22 -8.47 -5.86 5.15
C THR A 22 -9.24 -4.69 5.77
N ARG A 23 -8.81 -4.23 6.95
CA ARG A 23 -9.40 -3.08 7.65
C ARG A 23 -9.34 -1.81 6.79
N LYS A 24 -8.17 -1.52 6.22
CA LYS A 24 -7.96 -0.30 5.42
C LYS A 24 -8.72 -0.38 4.10
N ASN A 25 -8.66 -1.48 3.38
CA ASN A 25 -9.38 -1.66 2.12
C ASN A 25 -10.90 -1.59 2.31
N GLN A 26 -11.44 -2.18 3.38
CA GLN A 26 -12.86 -2.01 3.76
C GLN A 26 -13.23 -0.56 4.04
N SER A 27 -12.34 0.22 4.68
CA SER A 27 -12.57 1.65 4.92
C SER A 27 -12.55 2.49 3.64
N TYR A 28 -12.07 1.93 2.52
CA TYR A 28 -11.90 2.62 1.25
C TYR A 28 -12.97 2.26 0.21
N GLY A 29 -13.75 1.21 0.42
CA GLY A 29 -14.65 0.66 -0.60
C GLY A 29 -16.09 1.14 -0.50
N ALA A 30 -16.46 2.09 -1.36
CA ALA A 30 -17.80 2.12 -1.96
C ALA A 30 -17.71 1.40 -3.32
N ASN A 31 -18.50 0.33 -3.50
CA ASN A 31 -18.72 -0.38 -4.78
C ASN A 31 -17.47 -0.98 -5.46
N ASP A 32 -17.08 -2.21 -5.10
CA ASP A 32 -16.18 -3.16 -5.84
C ASP A 32 -14.81 -2.68 -6.40
N ASP A 33 -14.43 -1.40 -6.28
CA ASP A 33 -13.12 -0.88 -6.68
C ASP A 33 -12.10 -1.05 -5.54
N ALA A 34 -11.25 -2.07 -5.64
CA ALA A 34 -10.18 -2.34 -4.70
C ALA A 34 -9.11 -1.22 -4.63
N PHE A 35 -9.10 -0.29 -5.58
CA PHE A 35 -8.18 0.86 -5.62
C PHE A 35 -8.89 2.21 -5.47
N TYR A 36 -10.15 2.23 -5.01
CA TYR A 36 -10.99 3.44 -4.97
C TYR A 36 -10.28 4.69 -4.45
N ASN A 37 -9.61 4.60 -3.30
CA ASN A 37 -8.90 5.73 -2.73
C ASN A 37 -7.76 6.26 -3.62
N PHE A 38 -7.05 5.36 -4.31
CA PHE A 38 -5.99 5.74 -5.23
C PHE A 38 -6.57 6.30 -6.53
N THR A 39 -7.70 5.76 -6.99
CA THR A 39 -8.50 6.32 -8.10
C THR A 39 -8.90 7.76 -7.77
N LYS A 40 -9.55 8.00 -6.63
CA LYS A 40 -10.01 9.34 -6.21
C LYS A 40 -8.85 10.30 -5.96
N GLY A 41 -7.78 9.83 -5.34
CA GLY A 41 -6.59 10.67 -5.14
C GLY A 41 -5.90 11.01 -6.46
N ALA A 42 -5.90 10.10 -7.44
CA ALA A 42 -5.36 10.37 -8.77
C ALA A 42 -6.20 11.40 -9.54
N GLU A 43 -7.53 11.24 -9.54
CA GLU A 43 -8.46 12.23 -10.09
C GLU A 43 -8.24 13.62 -9.47
N LEU A 44 -8.04 13.70 -8.16
CA LEU A 44 -7.84 14.95 -7.45
C LEU A 44 -6.48 15.62 -7.74
N LEU A 45 -5.42 14.83 -7.84
CA LEU A 45 -4.04 15.34 -7.92
C LEU A 45 -3.54 15.53 -9.35
N PHE A 46 -4.10 14.79 -10.30
CA PHE A 46 -3.60 14.70 -11.68
C PHE A 46 -4.69 14.84 -12.74
N ASP A 47 -5.95 15.05 -12.36
CA ASP A 47 -7.12 15.11 -13.25
C ASP A 47 -7.34 13.85 -14.12
N GLU A 48 -6.66 12.73 -13.80
CA GLU A 48 -6.78 11.45 -14.49
C GLU A 48 -6.52 10.27 -13.54
N ALA A 49 -7.16 9.12 -13.80
CA ALA A 49 -7.07 7.93 -12.96
C ALA A 49 -6.39 6.74 -13.66
N THR A 50 -5.27 6.97 -14.35
CA THR A 50 -4.45 5.90 -14.93
C THR A 50 -3.74 5.10 -13.82
N TYR A 51 -3.27 3.89 -14.10
CA TYR A 51 -2.48 3.15 -13.10
C TYR A 51 -1.21 3.88 -12.68
N ASP A 52 -0.60 4.68 -13.57
CA ASP A 52 0.57 5.49 -13.22
C ASP A 52 0.19 6.59 -12.22
N THR A 53 -0.91 7.31 -12.44
CA THR A 53 -1.36 8.34 -11.50
C THR A 53 -1.89 7.75 -10.18
N LYS A 54 -2.55 6.59 -10.20
CA LYS A 54 -2.89 5.82 -8.99
C LYS A 54 -1.64 5.41 -8.20
N PHE A 55 -0.60 4.93 -8.89
CA PHE A 55 0.66 4.58 -8.24
C PHE A 55 1.37 5.80 -7.66
N ARG A 56 1.40 6.93 -8.38
CA ARG A 56 1.93 8.20 -7.84
C ARG A 56 1.18 8.66 -6.60
N THR A 57 -0.14 8.56 -6.58
CA THR A 57 -0.97 8.83 -5.39
C THR A 57 -0.61 7.89 -4.24
N LEU A 58 -0.45 6.60 -4.49
CA LEU A 58 0.01 5.62 -3.50
C LEU A 58 1.38 6.02 -2.92
N MET A 59 2.33 6.43 -3.77
CA MET A 59 3.65 6.88 -3.34
C MET A 59 3.58 8.16 -2.49
N ALA A 60 2.67 9.09 -2.80
CA ALA A 60 2.46 10.28 -1.99
C ALA A 60 1.95 9.90 -0.58
N TYR A 61 1.01 8.97 -0.47
CA TYR A 61 0.50 8.50 0.82
C TYR A 61 1.57 7.75 1.61
N LEU A 62 2.32 6.86 0.95
CA LEU A 62 3.47 6.17 1.55
C LEU A 62 4.52 7.16 2.07
N THR A 63 4.82 8.21 1.29
CA THR A 63 5.83 9.21 1.65
C THR A 63 5.49 9.88 2.99
N LYS A 64 4.21 10.11 3.30
CA LYS A 64 3.79 10.64 4.61
C LYS A 64 4.25 9.74 5.76
N HIS A 65 4.10 8.43 5.63
CA HIS A 65 4.55 7.47 6.65
C HIS A 65 6.07 7.45 6.79
N ILE A 66 6.80 7.37 5.67
CA ILE A 66 8.27 7.37 5.65
C ILE A 66 8.84 8.66 6.24
N VAL A 67 8.29 9.81 5.87
CA VAL A 67 8.75 11.12 6.35
C VAL A 67 8.58 11.24 7.86
N THR A 68 7.46 10.77 8.43
CA THR A 68 7.33 10.77 9.89
C THR A 68 8.32 9.82 10.55
N LEU A 69 8.50 8.61 10.01
CA LEU A 69 9.49 7.64 10.52
C LEU A 69 10.93 8.21 10.48
N ALA A 70 11.24 9.05 9.50
CA ALA A 70 12.57 9.64 9.33
C ALA A 70 12.81 10.93 10.13
N LYS A 71 11.77 11.62 10.58
CA LYS A 71 11.88 12.96 11.19
C LYS A 71 11.88 12.98 12.72
N SER A 72 11.55 11.87 13.38
CA SER A 72 11.39 11.87 14.85
C SER A 72 12.68 11.46 15.56
N ASP A 73 13.16 12.34 16.46
CA ASP A 73 14.34 12.11 17.29
C ASP A 73 14.16 10.97 18.30
N ALA A 74 12.92 10.54 18.54
CA ALA A 74 12.55 9.43 19.43
C ALA A 74 11.59 8.46 18.76
N ILE A 75 11.76 8.20 17.46
CA ILE A 75 10.79 7.45 16.65
C ILE A 75 10.47 6.05 17.20
N LEU A 76 11.43 5.39 17.84
CA LEU A 76 11.22 4.05 18.43
C LEU A 76 10.29 4.06 19.66
N ASN A 77 10.01 5.23 20.22
CA ASN A 77 9.04 5.42 21.31
C ASN A 77 7.68 5.91 20.81
N ASP A 78 7.52 6.13 19.50
CA ASP A 78 6.26 6.56 18.91
C ASP A 78 5.24 5.39 19.04
N PRO A 79 4.07 5.61 19.67
CA PRO A 79 3.06 4.57 19.81
C PRO A 79 2.52 4.08 18.45
N GLU A 80 2.68 4.86 17.37
CA GLU A 80 2.28 4.49 16.02
C GLU A 80 3.42 3.85 15.20
N PHE A 81 4.62 3.69 15.77
CA PHE A 81 5.79 3.18 15.03
C PHE A 81 5.51 1.85 14.33
N GLU A 82 4.97 0.88 15.08
CA GLU A 82 4.68 -0.46 14.56
C GLU A 82 3.64 -0.40 13.43
N GLU A 83 2.51 0.29 13.64
CA GLU A 83 1.47 0.41 12.61
C GLU A 83 2.00 1.11 11.35
N ARG A 84 2.86 2.14 11.49
CA ARG A 84 3.49 2.82 10.35
C ARG A 84 4.42 1.92 9.56
N CYS A 85 5.18 1.04 10.22
CA CYS A 85 5.99 0.04 9.53
C CYS A 85 5.11 -0.94 8.74
N LEU A 86 4.01 -1.41 9.33
CA LEU A 86 3.06 -2.29 8.65
C LEU A 86 2.36 -1.58 7.49
N ASP A 87 2.04 -0.29 7.62
CA ASP A 87 1.48 0.53 6.55
C ASP A 87 2.38 0.58 5.32
N VAL A 88 3.67 0.81 5.53
CA VAL A 88 4.66 0.78 4.44
C VAL A 88 4.61 -0.55 3.70
N ALA A 89 4.56 -1.67 4.43
CA ALA A 89 4.46 -3.00 3.84
C ALA A 89 3.15 -3.17 3.05
N VAL A 90 2.02 -2.75 3.61
CA VAL A 90 0.69 -2.79 2.96
C VAL A 90 0.69 -2.00 1.65
N TYR A 91 1.19 -0.76 1.64
CA TYR A 91 1.26 0.05 0.43
C TYR A 91 2.10 -0.62 -0.67
N MET A 92 3.19 -1.28 -0.33
CA MET A 92 4.01 -2.00 -1.32
C MET A 92 3.35 -3.26 -1.86
N LEU A 93 2.55 -3.95 -1.04
CA LEU A 93 1.71 -5.05 -1.51
C LEU A 93 0.61 -4.58 -2.46
N ILE A 94 -0.01 -3.42 -2.19
CA ILE A 94 -0.98 -2.79 -3.09
C ILE A 94 -0.33 -2.42 -4.42
N ALA A 95 0.84 -1.77 -4.40
CA ALA A 95 1.57 -1.42 -5.62
C ALA A 95 1.89 -2.67 -6.47
N ARG A 96 2.26 -3.78 -5.82
CA ARG A 96 2.45 -5.07 -6.51
C ARG A 96 1.16 -5.60 -7.11
N ALA A 97 0.01 -5.44 -6.44
CA ALA A 97 -1.30 -5.83 -6.97
C ALA A 97 -1.68 -5.00 -8.20
N MET A 98 -1.48 -3.67 -8.15
CA MET A 98 -1.69 -2.79 -9.30
C MET A 98 -0.88 -3.25 -10.52
N LYS A 99 0.41 -3.57 -10.35
CA LYS A 99 1.24 -4.04 -11.48
C LYS A 99 0.74 -5.37 -12.07
N LYS A 100 0.24 -6.29 -11.24
CA LYS A 100 -0.34 -7.55 -11.72
C LYS A 100 -1.60 -7.31 -12.54
N GLU A 101 -2.42 -6.35 -12.15
CA GLU A 101 -3.65 -6.00 -12.86
C GLU A 101 -3.35 -5.40 -14.23
N ILE A 102 -2.36 -4.50 -14.32
CA ILE A 102 -1.87 -3.96 -15.60
C ILE A 102 -1.46 -5.10 -16.55
N ILE A 103 -0.63 -6.04 -16.07
CA ILE A 103 -0.16 -7.18 -16.87
C ILE A 103 -1.33 -8.05 -17.34
N LYS A 104 -2.33 -8.26 -16.48
CA LYS A 104 -3.52 -9.03 -16.82
C LYS A 104 -4.31 -8.36 -17.95
N ILE A 105 -4.55 -7.05 -17.85
CA ILE A 105 -5.27 -6.27 -18.86
C ILE A 105 -4.54 -6.34 -20.21
N GLU A 106 -3.21 -6.10 -20.20
CA GLU A 106 -2.37 -6.19 -21.41
C GLU A 106 -2.39 -7.59 -22.07
N SER A 107 -2.61 -8.64 -21.30
CA SER A 107 -2.72 -10.01 -21.80
C SER A 107 -4.11 -10.36 -22.37
N GLU A 108 -5.14 -9.63 -21.97
CA GLU A 108 -6.54 -9.85 -22.36
C GLU A 108 -6.98 -8.94 -23.53
N GLU A 109 -6.26 -7.84 -23.82
CA GLU A 109 -6.50 -7.03 -25.01
C GLU A 109 -6.00 -7.76 -26.28
N PRO A 110 -6.87 -8.01 -27.29
CA PRO A 110 -6.42 -8.58 -28.55
C PRO A 110 -5.48 -7.57 -29.23
N LYS A 111 -4.26 -8.02 -29.54
CA LYS A 111 -3.35 -7.26 -30.41
C LYS A 111 -4.02 -7.09 -31.77
N HIS A 112 -4.66 -5.95 -31.97
CA HIS A 112 -5.08 -5.52 -33.29
C HIS A 112 -3.80 -5.11 -34.05
N GLU A 113 -3.20 -6.08 -34.74
CA GLU A 113 -2.29 -5.86 -35.87
C GLU A 113 -3.09 -5.48 -37.13
#